data_AF-A0A2D5VV50-F1
#
_entry.id   AF-A0A2D5VV50-F1
#
_cell.length_a   1.000
_cell.length_b   1.000
_cell.length_c   1.000
_cell.angle_alpha   90.00
_cell.angle_beta   90.00
_cell.angle_gamma   90.00
#
_symmetry.space_group_name_H-M   'P 1'
#
loop_
_entity.id
_entity.type
_entity.pdbx_description
1 polymer ?
#
loop_
_entity_poly.entity_id
_entity_poly.type
_entity_poly.pdbx_seq_one_letter_code
_entity_poly.pdbx_strand_id
1 'polypeptide(L)'
;MSARRTRKDDGSQWAVADSRSVYGIRHWGAGYFSINDAGRIEVRPNGPDSQPIDLYQQVDELRQSGLSLPLLVRFPDILQDRVRRLTGAFDASIERLEYQSRYTALYPIKVNQQEAVIENIIATQNVSIGLEAGSKPELLAVLALAPKGGTIVCNGYKDREFIRLALMGQKLGHNVFIVIEKESEVALVIEEAADLKVAPQIGLRVRLSSLASSKWADTGGEKSKFGLSAAQILQVVERFRAAGLDQGIRLLHFHMGSQIANIADYRKGFREAIRYYGELRAMGLPVDHIDVGGGLGVDYDGTHSRNASSINYDMQDYADAVVDMLKEFCDRQEIPHPHIFSESGRAMTAHHAVLLVQVTDVERHNDKVPEIDASVEQPEVLQVLIELLEDSDPEMVAETYWRATHYIEEVAAQYSAGKLSLAQKALAEQCYFAICRRLHNQLKARQRSHRAVLDELNDKLADKYICNFSVFQSLPDTWAIGQI
;
A
#
# COMPACT_ATOMS: atom_id res chain seq x y z
N MET A 1 -27.82 24.16 -3.36
CA MET A 1 -26.51 24.86 -3.43
C MET A 1 -25.93 24.89 -2.03
N SER A 2 -24.98 24.01 -1.72
CA SER A 2 -24.36 23.94 -0.39
C SER A 2 -23.25 24.99 -0.29
N ALA A 3 -23.39 25.92 0.67
CA ALA A 3 -22.41 26.96 0.91
C ALA A 3 -21.07 26.33 1.36
N ARG A 4 -20.02 26.54 0.58
CA ARG A 4 -18.65 26.13 0.89
C ARG A 4 -18.20 26.93 2.12
N ARG A 5 -18.32 26.35 3.32
CA ARG A 5 -17.84 26.96 4.57
C ARG A 5 -16.32 27.08 4.51
N THR A 6 -15.82 28.30 4.64
CA THR A 6 -14.39 28.58 4.81
C THR A 6 -13.98 28.24 6.24
N ARG A 7 -12.82 27.58 6.42
CA ARG A 7 -12.18 27.34 7.73
C ARG A 7 -12.20 28.65 8.54
N LYS A 8 -12.80 28.63 9.73
CA LYS A 8 -12.54 29.63 10.77
C LYS A 8 -11.24 29.23 11.46
N ASP A 9 -10.33 30.19 11.59
CA ASP A 9 -8.92 29.99 11.93
C ASP A 9 -8.65 29.80 13.45
N ASP A 10 -9.67 29.54 14.29
CA ASP A 10 -9.54 29.58 15.77
C ASP A 10 -9.81 28.26 16.50
N GLY A 11 -10.13 27.16 15.80
CA GLY A 11 -10.33 25.83 16.42
C GLY A 11 -11.48 25.72 17.43
N SER A 12 -12.22 26.80 17.68
CA SER A 12 -13.18 26.93 18.78
C SER A 12 -14.50 26.17 18.56
N GLN A 13 -14.70 25.59 17.36
CA GLN A 13 -15.84 24.74 17.02
C GLN A 13 -15.43 23.59 16.09
N TRP A 14 -14.45 22.77 16.49
CA TRP A 14 -14.08 21.56 15.74
C TRP A 14 -15.26 20.59 15.67
N ALA A 15 -15.77 20.34 14.47
CA ALA A 15 -16.88 19.41 14.24
C ALA A 15 -16.38 18.07 13.70
N VAL A 16 -17.24 17.04 13.80
CA VAL A 16 -17.00 15.72 13.17
C VAL A 16 -16.71 15.85 11.67
N ALA A 17 -17.38 16.79 11.00
CA ALA A 17 -17.15 17.06 9.58
C ALA A 17 -15.71 17.54 9.29
N ASP A 18 -15.11 18.31 10.21
CA ASP A 18 -13.73 18.77 10.09
C ASP A 18 -12.77 17.60 10.25
N SER A 19 -12.98 16.71 11.23
CA SER A 19 -12.19 15.47 11.36
C SER A 19 -12.27 14.61 10.09
N ARG A 20 -13.47 14.40 9.55
CA ARG A 20 -13.66 13.62 8.31
C ARG A 20 -12.90 14.22 7.12
N SER A 21 -12.82 15.56 7.05
CA SER A 21 -12.09 16.26 6.00
C SER A 21 -10.59 16.26 6.20
N VAL A 22 -10.11 16.42 7.44
CA VAL A 22 -8.68 16.53 7.75
C VAL A 22 -7.98 15.17 7.63
N TYR A 23 -8.60 14.12 8.16
CA TYR A 23 -8.03 12.77 8.08
C TYR A 23 -8.26 12.08 6.74
N GLY A 24 -9.07 12.67 5.84
CA GLY A 24 -9.32 12.09 4.51
C GLY A 24 -9.98 10.71 4.53
N ILE A 25 -10.57 10.28 5.65
CA ILE A 25 -11.05 8.90 5.86
C ILE A 25 -12.07 8.42 4.81
N ARG A 26 -12.81 9.34 4.19
CA ARG A 26 -13.73 9.03 3.11
C ARG A 26 -13.05 8.58 1.82
N HIS A 27 -11.80 8.99 1.62
CA HIS A 27 -11.01 8.69 0.43
C HIS A 27 -10.31 7.34 0.61
N TRP A 28 -9.37 7.24 1.55
CA TRP A 28 -8.61 5.99 1.78
C TRP A 28 -9.44 4.88 2.44
N GLY A 29 -10.50 5.23 3.19
CA GLY A 29 -11.34 4.25 3.91
C GLY A 29 -12.16 3.34 3.00
N ALA A 30 -12.23 3.61 1.69
CA ALA A 30 -12.85 2.77 0.65
C ALA A 30 -14.29 2.30 0.95
N GLY A 31 -15.02 3.06 1.78
CA GLY A 31 -16.35 2.74 2.26
C GLY A 31 -16.41 1.74 3.42
N TYR A 32 -15.27 1.21 3.86
CA TYR A 32 -15.17 0.36 5.05
C TYR A 32 -14.99 1.18 6.33
N PHE A 33 -14.28 2.29 6.27
CA PHE A 33 -13.99 3.11 7.45
C PHE A 33 -14.59 4.51 7.31
N SER A 34 -15.14 5.01 8.41
CA SER A 34 -15.69 6.36 8.51
C SER A 34 -15.61 6.85 9.96
N ILE A 35 -16.05 8.08 10.20
CA ILE A 35 -16.25 8.63 11.55
C ILE A 35 -17.75 8.79 11.73
N ASN A 36 -18.32 8.26 12.81
CA ASN A 36 -19.74 8.38 13.16
C ASN A 36 -20.07 9.76 13.74
N ASP A 37 -21.34 10.04 14.01
CA ASP A 37 -21.78 11.36 14.51
C ASP A 37 -21.35 11.65 15.96
N ALA A 38 -20.90 10.63 16.69
CA ALA A 38 -20.25 10.78 18.00
C ALA A 38 -18.74 11.09 17.89
N GLY A 39 -18.19 11.22 16.67
CA GLY A 39 -16.78 11.50 16.45
C GLY A 39 -15.86 10.29 16.60
N ARG A 40 -16.40 9.06 16.62
CA ARG A 40 -15.65 7.81 16.77
C ARG A 40 -15.48 7.11 15.42
N ILE A 41 -14.43 6.29 15.29
CA ILE A 41 -14.23 5.47 14.10
C ILE A 41 -15.30 4.38 14.05
N GLU A 42 -15.96 4.28 12.89
CA GLU A 42 -16.84 3.16 12.56
C GLU A 42 -16.25 2.31 11.43
N VAL A 43 -16.50 1.01 11.48
CA VAL A 43 -16.16 0.06 10.43
C VAL A 43 -17.42 -0.58 9.85
N ARG A 44 -17.44 -0.79 8.54
CA ARG A 44 -18.52 -1.39 7.75
C ARG A 44 -17.96 -2.57 6.96
N PRO A 45 -17.78 -3.75 7.59
CA PRO A 45 -17.00 -4.84 7.01
C PRO A 45 -17.55 -5.37 5.67
N ASN A 46 -18.87 -5.28 5.48
CA ASN A 46 -19.57 -5.76 4.28
C ASN A 46 -19.82 -4.64 3.24
N GLY A 47 -19.09 -3.52 3.33
CA GLY A 47 -19.17 -2.39 2.40
C GLY A 47 -20.06 -1.23 2.86
N PRO A 48 -20.16 -0.14 2.06
CA PRO A 48 -20.73 1.14 2.46
C PRO A 48 -22.15 1.08 3.02
N ASP A 49 -22.98 0.20 2.46
CA ASP A 49 -24.40 0.08 2.81
C ASP A 49 -24.64 -0.87 4.00
N SER A 50 -23.60 -1.52 4.51
CA SER A 50 -23.71 -2.44 5.63
C SER A 50 -23.82 -1.73 6.98
N GLN A 51 -24.32 -2.44 7.99
CA GLN A 51 -24.47 -1.91 9.34
C GLN A 51 -23.10 -1.53 9.92
N PRO A 52 -22.95 -0.28 10.42
CA PRO A 52 -21.69 0.16 11.00
C PRO A 52 -21.47 -0.47 12.38
N ILE A 53 -20.20 -0.69 12.69
CA ILE A 53 -19.70 -1.11 14.00
C ILE A 53 -18.89 0.05 14.57
N ASP A 54 -19.25 0.55 15.75
CA ASP A 54 -18.43 1.52 16.48
C ASP A 54 -17.18 0.80 17.02
N LEU A 55 -16.04 1.03 16.35
CA LEU A 55 -14.80 0.33 16.65
C LEU A 55 -14.28 0.72 18.04
N TYR A 56 -14.50 1.96 18.47
CA TYR A 56 -14.08 2.42 19.79
C TYR A 56 -14.82 1.66 20.90
N GLN A 57 -16.14 1.50 20.76
CA GLN A 57 -16.94 0.73 21.71
C GLN A 57 -16.50 -0.74 21.75
N GLN A 58 -16.30 -1.36 20.58
CA GLN A 58 -15.85 -2.75 20.51
C GLN A 58 -14.50 -2.98 21.18
N VAL A 59 -13.56 -2.04 21.03
CA VAL A 59 -12.25 -2.12 21.69
C VAL A 59 -12.37 -2.02 23.20
N ASP A 60 -13.30 -1.19 23.71
CA ASP A 60 -13.55 -1.11 25.15
C ASP A 60 -14.11 -2.43 25.70
N GLU A 61 -15.06 -3.04 24.99
CA GLU A 61 -15.61 -4.37 25.32
C GLU A 61 -14.51 -5.45 25.33
N LEU A 62 -13.63 -5.46 24.32
CA LEU A 62 -12.48 -6.37 24.27
C LEU A 62 -11.53 -6.18 25.45
N ARG A 63 -11.27 -4.93 25.86
CA ARG A 63 -10.45 -4.64 27.04
C ARG A 63 -11.09 -5.11 28.33
N GLN A 64 -12.39 -4.93 28.49
CA GLN A 64 -13.14 -5.43 29.65
C GLN A 64 -13.13 -6.97 29.74
N SER A 65 -13.03 -7.66 28.60
CA SER A 65 -12.86 -9.13 28.56
C SER A 65 -11.44 -9.63 28.84
N GLY A 66 -10.48 -8.74 29.07
CA GLY A 66 -9.11 -9.07 29.48
C GLY A 66 -8.04 -8.94 28.40
N LEU A 67 -8.38 -8.48 27.20
CA LEU A 67 -7.40 -8.21 26.13
C LEU A 67 -6.73 -6.84 26.32
N SER A 68 -5.40 -6.79 26.27
CA SER A 68 -4.64 -5.53 26.35
C SER A 68 -4.19 -5.04 24.97
N LEU A 69 -4.10 -3.72 24.81
CA LEU A 69 -3.44 -3.10 23.65
C LEU A 69 -1.91 -3.26 23.75
N PRO A 70 -1.19 -3.38 22.62
CA PRO A 70 -1.65 -3.24 21.23
C PRO A 70 -2.41 -4.46 20.69
N LEU A 71 -3.40 -4.24 19.83
CA LEU A 71 -4.19 -5.30 19.19
C LEU A 71 -4.19 -5.15 17.66
N LEU A 72 -3.99 -6.26 16.95
CA LEU A 72 -4.21 -6.32 15.51
C LEU A 72 -5.58 -6.95 15.24
N VAL A 73 -6.55 -6.12 14.86
CA VAL A 73 -7.92 -6.56 14.57
C VAL A 73 -8.06 -6.81 13.08
N ARG A 74 -8.66 -7.94 12.70
CA ARG A 74 -8.92 -8.32 11.31
C ARG A 74 -10.43 -8.42 11.07
N PHE A 75 -10.86 -8.01 9.89
CA PHE A 75 -12.23 -8.03 9.41
C PHE A 75 -12.31 -8.93 8.18
N PRO A 76 -12.58 -10.24 8.34
CA PRO A 76 -12.58 -11.18 7.22
C PRO A 76 -13.61 -10.85 6.14
N ASP A 77 -14.74 -10.25 6.51
CA ASP A 77 -15.76 -9.78 5.55
C ASP A 77 -15.21 -8.74 4.56
N ILE A 78 -14.25 -7.91 5.00
CA ILE A 78 -13.57 -6.95 4.11
C ILE A 78 -12.78 -7.71 3.05
N LEU A 79 -12.07 -8.80 3.40
CA LEU A 79 -11.34 -9.62 2.42
C LEU A 79 -12.29 -10.14 1.34
N GLN A 80 -13.41 -10.71 1.74
CA GLN A 80 -14.40 -11.25 0.82
C GLN A 80 -15.03 -10.16 -0.06
N ASP A 81 -15.36 -9.00 0.53
CA ASP A 81 -15.89 -7.87 -0.23
C ASP A 81 -14.87 -7.33 -1.24
N ARG A 82 -13.58 -7.23 -0.88
CA ARG A 82 -12.52 -6.81 -1.81
C ARG A 82 -12.36 -7.77 -2.97
N VAL A 83 -12.44 -9.08 -2.72
CA VAL A 83 -12.44 -10.10 -3.79
C VAL A 83 -13.65 -9.91 -4.70
N ARG A 84 -14.87 -9.78 -4.15
CA ARG A 84 -16.10 -9.56 -4.93
C ARG A 84 -16.04 -8.29 -5.77
N ARG A 85 -15.52 -7.19 -5.24
CA ARG A 85 -15.37 -5.93 -5.98
C ARG A 85 -14.37 -6.05 -7.13
N LEU A 86 -13.25 -6.73 -6.90
CA LEU A 86 -12.26 -6.95 -7.94
C LEU A 86 -12.83 -7.83 -9.06
N THR A 87 -13.43 -8.98 -8.73
CA THR A 87 -14.02 -9.87 -9.74
C THR A 87 -15.20 -9.21 -10.44
N GLY A 88 -16.07 -8.51 -9.69
CA GLY A 88 -17.19 -7.77 -10.23
C GLY A 88 -16.78 -6.66 -11.19
N ALA A 89 -15.66 -5.97 -10.95
CA ALA A 89 -15.13 -4.97 -11.87
C ALA A 89 -14.73 -5.59 -13.22
N PHE A 90 -14.05 -6.73 -13.19
CA PHE A 90 -13.71 -7.48 -14.40
C PHE A 90 -14.93 -8.07 -15.09
N ASP A 91 -15.88 -8.63 -14.35
CA ASP A 91 -17.13 -9.18 -14.91
C ASP A 91 -17.94 -8.06 -15.61
N ALA A 92 -18.04 -6.89 -15.00
CA ALA A 92 -18.70 -5.73 -15.58
C ALA A 92 -18.00 -5.26 -16.87
N SER A 93 -16.67 -5.21 -16.89
CA SER A 93 -15.91 -4.87 -18.10
C SER A 93 -16.08 -5.93 -19.19
N ILE A 94 -16.05 -7.21 -18.84
CA ILE A 94 -16.22 -8.35 -19.76
C ILE A 94 -17.60 -8.33 -20.40
N GLU A 95 -18.66 -8.12 -19.61
CA GLU A 95 -20.03 -8.03 -20.12
C GLU A 95 -20.20 -6.80 -21.02
N ARG A 96 -19.81 -5.61 -20.54
CA ARG A 96 -19.94 -4.34 -21.27
C ARG A 96 -19.21 -4.34 -22.61
N LEU A 97 -18.05 -4.99 -22.66
CA LEU A 97 -17.22 -5.07 -23.85
C LEU A 97 -17.45 -6.35 -24.65
N GLU A 98 -18.39 -7.22 -24.27
CA GLU A 98 -18.64 -8.51 -24.95
C GLU A 98 -17.35 -9.34 -25.13
N TYR A 99 -16.52 -9.38 -24.09
CA TYR A 99 -15.28 -10.14 -24.10
C TYR A 99 -15.57 -11.64 -24.03
N GLN A 100 -15.00 -12.43 -24.95
CA GLN A 100 -15.36 -13.84 -25.19
C GLN A 100 -14.73 -14.85 -24.21
N SER A 101 -14.13 -14.38 -23.11
CA SER A 101 -13.50 -15.24 -22.09
C SER A 101 -13.76 -14.68 -20.69
N ARG A 102 -13.20 -15.33 -19.67
CA ARG A 102 -13.50 -15.05 -18.25
C ARG A 102 -12.30 -14.48 -17.51
N TYR A 103 -12.54 -14.09 -16.27
CA TYR A 103 -11.54 -13.61 -15.33
C TYR A 103 -11.44 -14.54 -14.11
N THR A 104 -10.26 -14.65 -13.52
CA THR A 104 -10.04 -15.26 -12.21
C THR A 104 -9.03 -14.44 -11.43
N ALA A 105 -9.41 -14.03 -10.23
CA ALA A 105 -8.48 -13.43 -9.29
C ALA A 105 -7.54 -14.52 -8.76
N LEU A 106 -6.25 -14.24 -8.67
CA LEU A 106 -5.29 -15.11 -7.99
C LEU A 106 -4.78 -14.36 -6.76
N TYR A 107 -4.83 -15.00 -5.60
CA TYR A 107 -4.27 -14.41 -4.39
C TYR A 107 -2.81 -14.87 -4.19
N PRO A 108 -1.83 -13.97 -4.40
CA PRO A 108 -0.44 -14.27 -4.13
C PRO A 108 -0.18 -14.26 -2.62
N ILE A 109 0.05 -15.45 -2.05
CA ILE A 109 0.09 -15.59 -0.58
C ILE A 109 1.28 -14.86 0.04
N LYS A 110 2.29 -14.48 -0.76
CA LYS A 110 3.43 -13.64 -0.35
C LYS A 110 3.02 -12.32 0.34
N VAL A 111 1.81 -11.83 0.05
CA VAL A 111 1.27 -10.60 0.64
C VAL A 111 0.82 -10.82 2.09
N ASN A 112 0.21 -11.96 2.39
CA ASN A 112 -0.17 -12.36 3.75
C ASN A 112 -0.44 -13.87 3.83
N GLN A 113 0.53 -14.64 4.35
CA GLN A 113 0.46 -16.10 4.38
C GLN A 113 -0.38 -16.66 5.54
N GLN A 114 -1.00 -15.82 6.36
CA GLN A 114 -1.75 -16.26 7.54
C GLN A 114 -2.96 -17.10 7.09
N GLU A 115 -3.12 -18.28 7.69
CA GLU A 115 -4.19 -19.24 7.38
C GLU A 115 -5.56 -18.55 7.35
N ALA A 116 -5.91 -17.81 8.39
CA ALA A 116 -7.17 -17.08 8.49
C ALA A 116 -7.40 -16.08 7.34
N VAL A 117 -6.35 -15.51 6.74
CA VAL A 117 -6.49 -14.62 5.57
C VAL A 117 -6.75 -15.43 4.31
N ILE A 118 -5.96 -16.47 4.08
CA ILE A 118 -6.07 -17.34 2.90
C ILE A 118 -7.45 -18.00 2.87
N GLU A 119 -7.87 -18.61 3.99
CA GLU A 119 -9.17 -19.28 4.11
C GLU A 119 -10.33 -18.34 3.81
N ASN A 120 -10.30 -17.10 4.33
CA ASN A 120 -11.38 -16.14 4.08
C ASN A 120 -11.38 -15.60 2.65
N ILE A 121 -10.22 -15.51 1.99
CA ILE A 121 -10.16 -15.15 0.57
C ILE A 121 -10.79 -16.25 -0.28
N ILE A 122 -10.38 -17.50 -0.09
CA ILE A 122 -10.87 -18.63 -0.91
C ILE A 122 -12.31 -19.04 -0.57
N ALA A 123 -12.81 -18.69 0.61
CA ALA A 123 -14.20 -18.92 1.01
C ALA A 123 -15.20 -17.96 0.33
N THR A 124 -14.72 -16.94 -0.40
CA THR A 124 -15.60 -15.99 -1.09
C THR A 124 -16.47 -16.74 -2.11
N GLN A 125 -17.78 -16.64 -1.95
CA GLN A 125 -18.75 -17.31 -2.81
C GLN A 125 -19.03 -16.53 -4.09
N ASN A 126 -19.47 -17.24 -5.15
CA ASN A 126 -19.90 -16.68 -6.43
C ASN A 126 -18.81 -15.86 -7.16
N VAL A 127 -17.54 -16.19 -6.93
CA VAL A 127 -16.40 -15.57 -7.59
C VAL A 127 -15.43 -16.63 -8.09
N SER A 128 -14.63 -16.29 -9.10
CA SER A 128 -13.52 -17.14 -9.54
C SER A 128 -12.23 -16.67 -8.85
N ILE A 129 -11.74 -17.49 -7.92
CA ILE A 129 -10.54 -17.22 -7.11
C ILE A 129 -9.59 -18.44 -7.16
N GLY A 130 -8.29 -18.17 -7.24
CA GLY A 130 -7.21 -19.14 -7.11
C GLY A 130 -6.08 -18.61 -6.23
N LEU A 131 -5.01 -19.39 -6.08
CA LEU A 131 -3.86 -19.03 -5.26
C LEU A 131 -2.58 -18.95 -6.09
N GLU A 132 -1.65 -18.09 -5.70
CA GLU A 132 -0.30 -18.03 -6.25
C GLU A 132 0.74 -18.31 -5.15
N ALA A 133 1.74 -19.10 -5.50
CA ALA A 133 2.90 -19.40 -4.68
C ALA A 133 4.17 -18.92 -5.39
N GLY A 134 4.98 -18.11 -4.70
CA GLY A 134 6.25 -17.60 -5.21
C GLY A 134 7.48 -18.35 -4.67
N SER A 135 7.28 -19.42 -3.90
CA SER A 135 8.37 -20.23 -3.34
C SER A 135 7.91 -21.64 -2.95
N LYS A 136 8.86 -22.56 -2.75
CA LYS A 136 8.58 -23.94 -2.34
C LYS A 136 7.80 -24.04 -1.01
N PRO A 137 8.14 -23.30 0.06
CA PRO A 137 7.33 -23.29 1.29
C PRO A 137 5.92 -22.74 1.08
N GLU A 138 5.78 -21.71 0.24
CA GLU A 138 4.48 -21.17 -0.12
C GLU A 138 3.64 -22.19 -0.91
N LEU A 139 4.23 -22.95 -1.84
CA LEU A 139 3.53 -24.00 -2.56
C LEU A 139 2.99 -25.08 -1.62
N LEU A 140 3.75 -25.47 -0.58
CA LEU A 140 3.27 -26.42 0.42
C LEU A 140 2.06 -25.87 1.20
N ALA A 141 2.10 -24.59 1.59
CA ALA A 141 0.97 -23.93 2.25
C ALA A 141 -0.25 -23.82 1.32
N VAL A 142 -0.03 -23.46 0.05
CA VAL A 142 -1.09 -23.39 -0.96
C VAL A 142 -1.71 -24.76 -1.21
N LEU A 143 -0.92 -25.83 -1.36
CA LEU A 143 -1.45 -27.19 -1.53
C LEU A 143 -2.23 -27.68 -0.29
N ALA A 144 -1.87 -27.21 0.90
CA ALA A 144 -2.60 -27.56 2.13
C ALA A 144 -3.96 -26.86 2.23
N LEU A 145 -4.09 -25.64 1.71
CA LEU A 145 -5.28 -24.79 1.87
C LEU A 145 -6.18 -24.70 0.62
N ALA A 146 -5.62 -24.94 -0.58
CA ALA A 146 -6.36 -24.78 -1.82
C ALA A 146 -7.55 -25.75 -1.89
N PRO A 147 -8.73 -25.28 -2.32
CA PRO A 147 -9.86 -26.17 -2.54
C PRO A 147 -9.52 -27.17 -3.66
N LYS A 148 -10.12 -28.36 -3.59
CA LYS A 148 -9.96 -29.38 -4.63
C LYS A 148 -10.38 -28.82 -5.98
N GLY A 149 -9.52 -28.96 -7.00
CA GLY A 149 -9.77 -28.37 -8.33
C GLY A 149 -9.43 -26.88 -8.44
N GLY A 150 -8.98 -26.24 -7.35
CA GLY A 150 -8.56 -24.84 -7.36
C GLY A 150 -7.39 -24.57 -8.30
N THR A 151 -7.35 -23.37 -8.86
CA THR A 151 -6.25 -22.88 -9.70
C THR A 151 -5.08 -22.45 -8.83
N ILE A 152 -3.89 -22.92 -9.17
CA ILE A 152 -2.62 -22.62 -8.51
C ILE A 152 -1.64 -22.12 -9.57
N VAL A 153 -1.05 -20.95 -9.37
CA VAL A 153 0.06 -20.44 -10.20
C VAL A 153 1.35 -20.50 -9.39
N CYS A 154 2.41 -21.04 -10.00
CA CYS A 154 3.71 -21.25 -9.36
C CYS A 154 4.77 -20.34 -9.99
N ASN A 155 5.16 -19.30 -9.26
CA ASN A 155 6.25 -18.38 -9.60
C ASN A 155 7.48 -18.61 -8.70
N GLY A 156 8.51 -17.78 -8.89
CA GLY A 156 9.72 -17.76 -8.10
C GLY A 156 10.77 -18.78 -8.55
N TYR A 157 11.85 -18.91 -7.77
CA TYR A 157 12.91 -19.85 -8.09
C TYR A 157 12.47 -21.30 -7.82
N LYS A 158 12.63 -22.17 -8.82
CA LYS A 158 12.16 -23.56 -8.76
C LYS A 158 13.33 -24.54 -8.83
N ASP A 159 13.54 -25.28 -7.75
CA ASP A 159 14.39 -26.47 -7.76
C ASP A 159 13.58 -27.71 -8.19
N ARG A 160 14.25 -28.87 -8.29
CA ARG A 160 13.61 -30.14 -8.68
C ARG A 160 12.45 -30.51 -7.75
N GLU A 161 12.61 -30.28 -6.44
CA GLU A 161 11.59 -30.59 -5.45
C GLU A 161 10.34 -29.72 -5.63
N PHE A 162 10.51 -28.40 -5.87
CA PHE A 162 9.41 -27.51 -6.20
C PHE A 162 8.64 -28.05 -7.40
N ILE A 163 9.33 -28.31 -8.52
CA ILE A 163 8.69 -28.78 -9.75
C ILE A 163 7.91 -30.07 -9.52
N ARG A 164 8.52 -31.03 -8.80
CA ARG A 164 7.87 -32.30 -8.46
C ARG A 164 6.61 -32.09 -7.62
N LEU A 165 6.66 -31.21 -6.60
CA LEU A 165 5.49 -30.88 -5.77
C LEU A 165 4.36 -30.26 -6.59
N ALA A 166 4.68 -29.33 -7.51
CA ALA A 166 3.67 -28.70 -8.37
C ALA A 166 2.97 -29.73 -9.27
N LEU A 167 3.74 -30.62 -9.90
CA LEU A 167 3.21 -31.71 -10.73
C LEU A 167 2.40 -32.72 -9.92
N MET A 168 2.80 -33.01 -8.69
CA MET A 168 2.02 -33.84 -7.76
C MET A 168 0.69 -33.17 -7.41
N GLY A 169 0.67 -31.85 -7.15
CA GLY A 169 -0.56 -31.08 -6.96
C GLY A 169 -1.51 -31.20 -8.15
N GLN A 170 -0.98 -31.11 -9.37
CA GLN A 170 -1.77 -31.32 -10.58
C GLN A 170 -2.34 -32.75 -10.66
N LYS A 171 -1.53 -33.75 -10.31
CA LYS A 171 -1.94 -35.17 -10.26
C LYS A 171 -3.02 -35.45 -9.21
N LEU A 172 -3.04 -34.68 -8.13
CA LEU A 172 -4.08 -34.73 -7.08
C LEU A 172 -5.38 -34.02 -7.50
N GLY A 173 -5.40 -33.35 -8.66
CA GLY A 173 -6.57 -32.76 -9.28
C GLY A 173 -6.67 -31.24 -9.17
N HIS A 174 -5.61 -30.54 -8.74
CA HIS A 174 -5.54 -29.08 -8.86
C HIS A 174 -5.22 -28.65 -10.30
N ASN A 175 -5.60 -27.43 -10.67
CA ASN A 175 -5.23 -26.81 -11.94
C ASN A 175 -3.95 -25.99 -11.72
N VAL A 176 -2.77 -26.59 -11.96
CA VAL A 176 -1.48 -26.02 -11.54
C VAL A 176 -0.68 -25.54 -12.75
N PHE A 177 -0.46 -24.23 -12.84
CA PHE A 177 0.44 -23.64 -13.83
C PHE A 177 1.85 -23.46 -13.26
N ILE A 178 2.85 -24.08 -13.89
CA ILE A 178 4.26 -23.87 -13.59
C ILE A 178 4.80 -22.78 -14.51
N VAL A 179 5.02 -21.58 -13.97
CA VAL A 179 5.52 -20.44 -14.75
C VAL A 179 7.03 -20.53 -14.91
N ILE A 180 7.53 -20.71 -16.12
CA ILE A 180 8.96 -20.69 -16.42
C ILE A 180 9.46 -19.26 -16.33
N GLU A 181 10.39 -19.04 -15.42
CA GLU A 181 11.03 -17.75 -15.21
C GLU A 181 12.51 -17.77 -15.57
N LYS A 182 13.10 -18.97 -15.70
CA LYS A 182 14.48 -19.21 -16.11
C LYS A 182 14.58 -20.44 -17.02
N GLU A 183 15.43 -20.37 -18.04
CA GLU A 183 15.65 -21.50 -18.96
C GLU A 183 16.16 -22.79 -18.30
N SER A 184 16.86 -22.67 -17.18
CA SER A 184 17.35 -23.81 -16.40
C SER A 184 16.21 -24.68 -15.85
N GLU A 185 15.01 -24.11 -15.68
CA GLU A 185 13.84 -24.81 -15.14
C GLU A 185 13.25 -25.80 -16.15
N VAL A 186 13.44 -25.56 -17.45
CA VAL A 186 12.83 -26.38 -18.53
C VAL A 186 13.26 -27.83 -18.46
N ALA A 187 14.55 -28.11 -18.20
CA ALA A 187 15.03 -29.48 -18.09
C ALA A 187 14.38 -30.21 -16.91
N LEU A 188 14.29 -29.54 -15.75
CA LEU A 188 13.67 -30.10 -14.55
C LEU A 188 12.20 -30.44 -14.79
N VAL A 189 11.46 -29.53 -15.45
CA VAL A 189 10.04 -29.75 -15.77
C VAL A 189 9.86 -30.95 -16.70
N ILE A 190 10.64 -31.05 -17.78
CA ILE A 190 10.53 -32.16 -18.74
C ILE A 190 10.84 -33.50 -18.05
N GLU A 191 11.92 -33.56 -17.27
CA GLU A 191 12.34 -34.78 -16.57
C GLU A 191 11.30 -35.21 -15.52
N GLU A 192 10.87 -34.31 -14.64
CA GLU A 192 9.92 -34.66 -13.58
C GLU A 192 8.51 -34.96 -14.12
N ALA A 193 8.09 -34.29 -15.20
CA ALA A 193 6.84 -34.59 -15.89
C ALA A 193 6.84 -36.01 -16.47
N ALA A 194 7.95 -36.42 -17.08
CA ALA A 194 8.13 -37.78 -17.60
C ALA A 194 8.11 -38.82 -16.46
N ASP A 195 8.86 -38.57 -15.38
CA ASP A 195 8.94 -39.46 -14.21
C ASP A 195 7.59 -39.65 -13.52
N LEU A 196 6.82 -38.56 -13.36
CA LEU A 196 5.50 -38.59 -12.72
C LEU A 196 4.36 -38.99 -13.66
N LYS A 197 4.63 -39.03 -14.97
CA LYS A 197 3.65 -39.25 -16.05
C LYS A 197 2.49 -38.25 -15.98
N VAL A 198 2.84 -36.97 -15.86
CA VAL A 198 1.89 -35.85 -15.79
C VAL A 198 2.18 -34.92 -16.96
N ALA A 199 1.16 -34.56 -17.75
CA ALA A 199 1.29 -33.54 -18.77
C ALA A 199 1.26 -32.16 -18.10
N PRO A 200 2.37 -31.40 -18.06
CA PRO A 200 2.45 -30.20 -17.26
C PRO A 200 1.70 -29.04 -17.93
N GLN A 201 1.04 -28.18 -17.13
CA GLN A 201 0.57 -26.88 -17.61
C GLN A 201 1.66 -25.83 -17.35
N ILE A 202 2.13 -25.21 -18.43
CA ILE A 202 3.29 -24.33 -18.44
C ILE A 202 2.85 -22.90 -18.69
N GLY A 203 3.38 -21.99 -17.87
CA GLY A 203 3.38 -20.56 -18.14
C GLY A 203 4.74 -20.06 -18.58
N LEU A 204 4.79 -18.96 -19.33
CA LEU A 204 6.02 -18.28 -19.69
C LEU A 204 6.00 -16.87 -19.12
N ARG A 205 6.92 -16.56 -18.21
CA ARG A 205 7.08 -15.18 -17.71
C ARG A 205 7.93 -14.38 -18.68
N VAL A 206 7.38 -13.32 -19.26
CA VAL A 206 8.13 -12.45 -20.18
C VAL A 206 8.76 -11.28 -19.44
N ARG A 207 9.95 -10.85 -19.90
CA ARG A 207 10.58 -9.61 -19.44
C ARG A 207 10.18 -8.46 -20.35
N LEU A 208 9.59 -7.42 -19.77
CA LEU A 208 9.14 -6.23 -20.49
C LEU A 208 10.25 -5.17 -20.52
N SER A 209 10.48 -4.59 -21.70
CA SER A 209 11.43 -3.49 -21.93
C SER A 209 10.86 -2.13 -21.55
N SER A 210 9.53 -1.99 -21.55
CA SER A 210 8.82 -0.72 -21.43
C SER A 210 8.59 -0.19 -19.99
N LEU A 211 9.06 -0.90 -18.97
CA LEU A 211 8.80 -0.57 -17.57
C LEU A 211 9.63 0.64 -17.10
N ALA A 212 8.92 1.70 -16.68
CA ALA A 212 9.51 2.91 -16.13
C ALA A 212 10.04 2.68 -14.70
N SER A 213 11.07 3.43 -14.32
CA SER A 213 11.68 3.40 -12.98
C SER A 213 10.72 3.93 -11.91
N SER A 214 10.14 3.06 -11.10
CA SER A 214 9.50 3.36 -9.80
C SER A 214 10.37 2.88 -8.64
N LYS A 215 10.02 3.26 -7.39
CA LYS A 215 10.64 2.70 -6.16
C LYS A 215 10.55 1.16 -6.09
N TRP A 216 9.63 0.56 -6.85
CA TRP A 216 9.35 -0.88 -6.91
C TRP A 216 9.86 -1.55 -8.20
N ALA A 217 10.60 -0.82 -9.06
CA ALA A 217 11.00 -1.26 -10.40
C ALA A 217 11.83 -2.55 -10.44
N ASP A 218 12.54 -2.86 -9.35
CA ASP A 218 13.39 -4.06 -9.25
C ASP A 218 12.59 -5.39 -9.32
N THR A 219 11.26 -5.33 -9.17
CA THR A 219 10.39 -6.52 -9.18
C THR A 219 9.82 -6.90 -10.56
N GLY A 220 9.87 -5.99 -11.54
CA GLY A 220 9.21 -6.19 -12.85
C GLY A 220 10.03 -5.85 -14.10
N GLY A 221 10.99 -4.92 -14.01
CA GLY A 221 11.69 -4.33 -15.16
C GLY A 221 12.81 -5.16 -15.80
N GLU A 222 13.58 -4.57 -16.71
CA GLU A 222 14.75 -5.21 -17.37
C GLU A 222 15.80 -5.73 -16.37
N LYS A 223 15.92 -5.08 -15.20
CA LYS A 223 16.79 -5.51 -14.09
C LYS A 223 16.18 -6.62 -13.22
N SER A 224 14.96 -7.08 -13.52
CA SER A 224 14.31 -8.17 -12.81
C SER A 224 15.16 -9.44 -12.90
N LYS A 225 15.32 -10.12 -11.76
CA LYS A 225 15.98 -11.44 -11.66
C LYS A 225 15.16 -12.59 -12.27
N PHE A 226 13.91 -12.30 -12.66
CA PHE A 226 12.93 -13.26 -13.17
C PHE A 226 12.35 -12.82 -14.51
N GLY A 227 11.95 -13.79 -15.32
CA GLY A 227 11.38 -13.59 -16.64
C GLY A 227 12.39 -13.81 -17.75
N LEU A 228 11.87 -14.25 -18.89
CA LEU A 228 12.62 -14.65 -20.08
C LEU A 228 12.71 -13.47 -21.04
N SER A 229 13.89 -13.27 -21.64
CA SER A 229 14.02 -12.39 -22.81
C SER A 229 13.38 -13.05 -24.04
N ALA A 230 13.12 -12.28 -25.10
CA ALA A 230 12.57 -12.79 -26.35
C ALA A 230 13.35 -14.00 -26.91
N ALA A 231 14.69 -13.95 -26.87
CA ALA A 231 15.52 -15.06 -27.33
C ALA A 231 15.34 -16.31 -26.46
N GLN A 232 15.24 -16.14 -25.15
CA GLN A 232 15.05 -17.25 -24.21
C GLN A 232 13.67 -17.88 -24.37
N ILE A 233 12.63 -17.08 -24.65
CA ILE A 233 11.28 -17.59 -24.94
C ILE A 233 11.32 -18.54 -26.15
N LEU A 234 11.95 -18.13 -27.25
CA LEU A 234 12.08 -18.97 -28.45
C LEU A 234 12.81 -20.28 -28.14
N GLN A 235 13.90 -20.21 -27.36
CA GLN A 235 14.66 -21.40 -26.96
C GLN A 235 13.86 -22.33 -26.05
N VAL A 236 13.10 -21.79 -25.09
CA VAL A 236 12.23 -22.54 -24.19
C VAL A 236 11.14 -23.27 -24.97
N VAL A 237 10.47 -22.56 -25.89
CA VAL A 237 9.45 -23.13 -26.77
C VAL A 237 10.01 -24.28 -27.58
N GLU A 238 11.18 -24.10 -28.21
CA GLU A 238 11.80 -25.15 -29.01
C GLU A 238 12.18 -26.39 -28.18
N ARG A 239 12.65 -26.19 -26.94
CA ARG A 239 12.95 -27.29 -26.03
C ARG A 239 11.70 -28.08 -25.62
N PHE A 240 10.58 -27.40 -25.37
CA PHE A 240 9.31 -28.07 -25.09
C PHE A 240 8.77 -28.79 -26.33
N ARG A 241 8.90 -28.22 -27.53
CA ARG A 241 8.54 -28.89 -28.80
C ARG A 241 9.36 -30.15 -29.03
N ALA A 242 10.67 -30.09 -28.84
CA ALA A 242 11.55 -31.24 -28.97
C ALA A 242 11.19 -32.37 -27.99
N ALA A 243 10.61 -32.02 -26.83
CA ALA A 243 10.09 -32.98 -25.86
C ALA A 243 8.63 -33.41 -26.10
N GLY A 244 7.93 -32.85 -27.10
CA GLY A 244 6.51 -33.10 -27.36
C GLY A 244 5.56 -32.54 -26.30
N LEU A 245 5.97 -31.49 -25.59
CA LEU A 245 5.25 -30.88 -24.46
C LEU A 245 4.84 -29.41 -24.71
N ASP A 246 5.05 -28.89 -25.93
CA ASP A 246 4.70 -27.52 -26.33
C ASP A 246 3.21 -27.22 -26.20
N GLN A 247 2.36 -28.24 -26.34
CA GLN A 247 0.91 -28.12 -26.11
C GLN A 247 0.55 -27.86 -24.63
N GLY A 248 1.50 -28.05 -23.71
CA GLY A 248 1.37 -27.66 -22.31
C GLY A 248 1.58 -26.16 -22.08
N ILE A 249 2.15 -25.41 -23.04
CA ILE A 249 2.38 -23.97 -22.93
C ILE A 249 1.06 -23.23 -23.13
N ARG A 250 0.46 -22.81 -22.02
CA ARG A 250 -0.92 -22.32 -21.97
C ARG A 250 -1.07 -20.92 -21.36
N LEU A 251 -0.10 -20.48 -20.57
CA LEU A 251 -0.16 -19.23 -19.83
C LEU A 251 0.95 -18.26 -20.27
N LEU A 252 0.58 -17.04 -20.65
CA LEU A 252 1.50 -15.91 -20.68
C LEU A 252 1.45 -15.20 -19.33
N HIS A 253 2.58 -14.98 -18.68
CA HIS A 253 2.65 -14.22 -17.44
C HIS A 253 3.60 -13.02 -17.58
N PHE A 254 3.27 -11.91 -16.94
CA PHE A 254 4.19 -10.79 -16.75
C PHE A 254 3.88 -10.11 -15.41
N HIS A 255 4.85 -9.38 -14.88
CA HIS A 255 4.66 -8.63 -13.65
C HIS A 255 5.23 -7.23 -13.81
N MET A 256 4.36 -6.21 -13.67
CA MET A 256 4.74 -4.81 -13.83
C MET A 256 5.34 -4.20 -12.54
N GLY A 257 5.29 -4.94 -11.44
CA GLY A 257 5.71 -4.51 -10.11
C GLY A 257 4.52 -4.25 -9.17
N SER A 258 4.80 -3.92 -7.90
CA SER A 258 3.76 -3.58 -6.91
C SER A 258 3.43 -2.08 -6.94
N GLN A 259 2.21 -1.72 -6.53
CA GLN A 259 1.79 -0.33 -6.28
C GLN A 259 2.03 0.61 -7.48
N ILE A 260 1.42 0.28 -8.63
CA ILE A 260 1.50 1.14 -9.82
C ILE A 260 0.59 2.32 -9.59
N ALA A 261 1.16 3.52 -9.44
CA ALA A 261 0.40 4.73 -9.09
C ALA A 261 -0.39 5.33 -10.26
N ASN A 262 0.00 5.05 -11.50
CA ASN A 262 -0.53 5.69 -12.70
C ASN A 262 -1.03 4.67 -13.72
N ILE A 263 -2.34 4.70 -14.02
CA ILE A 263 -2.96 3.78 -14.98
C ILE A 263 -2.39 3.91 -16.40
N ALA A 264 -1.88 5.10 -16.78
CA ALA A 264 -1.27 5.30 -18.09
C ALA A 264 0.04 4.51 -18.23
N ASP A 265 0.82 4.40 -17.15
CA ASP A 265 2.05 3.61 -17.14
C ASP A 265 1.74 2.11 -17.20
N TYR A 266 0.65 1.69 -16.53
CA TYR A 266 0.12 0.34 -16.67
C TYR A 266 -0.22 0.01 -18.14
N ARG A 267 -1.04 0.86 -18.79
CA ARG A 267 -1.40 0.69 -20.21
C ARG A 267 -0.18 0.65 -21.13
N LYS A 268 0.85 1.46 -20.86
CA LYS A 268 2.08 1.46 -21.65
C LYS A 268 2.80 0.11 -21.57
N GLY A 269 3.01 -0.41 -20.36
CA GLY A 269 3.68 -1.69 -20.16
C GLY A 269 2.86 -2.88 -20.67
N PHE A 270 1.54 -2.84 -20.45
CA PHE A 270 0.65 -3.91 -20.87
C PHE A 270 0.58 -4.09 -22.39
N ARG A 271 0.75 -3.00 -23.17
CA ARG A 271 0.79 -3.06 -24.63
C ARG A 271 1.90 -3.97 -25.16
N GLU A 272 3.06 -3.98 -24.50
CA GLU A 272 4.17 -4.88 -24.87
C GLU A 272 3.83 -6.34 -24.54
N ALA A 273 3.26 -6.60 -23.36
CA ALA A 273 2.85 -7.95 -22.96
C ALA A 273 1.80 -8.55 -23.91
N ILE A 274 0.80 -7.77 -24.32
CA ILE A 274 -0.22 -8.21 -25.28
C ILE A 274 0.41 -8.61 -26.62
N ARG A 275 1.47 -7.93 -27.07
CA ARG A 275 2.18 -8.33 -28.30
C ARG A 275 2.82 -9.70 -28.15
N TYR A 276 3.42 -10.03 -27.00
CA TYR A 276 3.92 -11.38 -26.74
C TYR A 276 2.83 -12.45 -26.82
N TYR A 277 1.60 -12.15 -26.36
CA TYR A 277 0.47 -13.08 -26.50
C TYR A 277 0.20 -13.40 -27.98
N GLY A 278 0.10 -12.36 -28.82
CA GLY A 278 -0.10 -12.54 -30.27
C GLY A 278 1.02 -13.34 -30.94
N GLU A 279 2.28 -13.07 -30.61
CA GLU A 279 3.42 -13.80 -31.16
C GLU A 279 3.43 -15.28 -30.73
N LEU A 280 3.14 -15.58 -29.46
CA LEU A 280 3.07 -16.97 -28.99
C LEU A 280 1.94 -17.75 -29.69
N ARG A 281 0.79 -17.11 -29.92
CA ARG A 281 -0.31 -17.70 -30.71
C ARG A 281 0.09 -17.90 -32.18
N ALA A 282 0.78 -16.93 -32.78
CA ALA A 282 1.28 -17.03 -34.16
C ALA A 282 2.31 -18.16 -34.34
N MET A 283 3.04 -18.51 -33.28
CA MET A 283 3.90 -19.69 -33.23
C MET A 283 3.11 -21.02 -33.13
N GLY A 284 1.78 -20.99 -33.07
CA GLY A 284 0.93 -22.18 -32.99
C GLY A 284 0.82 -22.78 -31.58
N LEU A 285 1.21 -22.05 -30.53
CA LEU A 285 1.07 -22.51 -29.15
C LEU A 285 -0.38 -22.31 -28.66
N PRO A 286 -0.91 -23.23 -27.83
CA PRO A 286 -2.27 -23.14 -27.31
C PRO A 286 -2.37 -22.21 -26.09
N VAL A 287 -1.68 -21.06 -26.13
CA VAL A 287 -1.76 -20.05 -25.05
C VAL A 287 -3.19 -19.54 -24.99
N ASP A 288 -3.87 -19.81 -23.89
CA ASP A 288 -5.28 -19.51 -23.66
C ASP A 288 -5.51 -18.74 -22.37
N HIS A 289 -4.44 -18.44 -21.62
CA HIS A 289 -4.47 -17.61 -20.43
C HIS A 289 -3.43 -16.47 -20.53
N ILE A 290 -3.79 -15.31 -19.99
CA ILE A 290 -2.86 -14.23 -19.71
C ILE A 290 -2.98 -13.83 -18.24
N ASP A 291 -1.86 -13.90 -17.53
CA ASP A 291 -1.74 -13.40 -16.17
C ASP A 291 -1.05 -12.05 -16.18
N VAL A 292 -1.79 -11.03 -15.78
CA VAL A 292 -1.32 -9.65 -15.71
C VAL A 292 -0.53 -9.36 -14.44
N GLY A 293 -0.35 -10.36 -13.58
CA GLY A 293 0.36 -10.30 -12.32
C GLY A 293 -0.30 -9.33 -11.34
N GLY A 294 0.47 -8.92 -10.33
CA GLY A 294 0.07 -7.82 -9.45
C GLY A 294 0.32 -6.44 -10.06
N GLY A 295 0.02 -5.41 -9.29
CA GLY A 295 0.33 -4.01 -9.64
C GLY A 295 -0.80 -3.05 -9.40
N LEU A 296 -2.04 -3.55 -9.34
CA LEU A 296 -3.19 -2.80 -8.82
C LEU A 296 -2.85 -2.23 -7.44
N GLY A 297 -2.72 -0.91 -7.38
CA GLY A 297 -2.33 -0.21 -6.16
C GLY A 297 -3.48 0.02 -5.20
N VAL A 298 -3.15 0.66 -4.07
CA VAL A 298 -4.10 1.10 -3.04
C VAL A 298 -3.86 2.57 -2.75
N ASP A 299 -4.93 3.35 -2.59
CA ASP A 299 -4.83 4.75 -2.17
C ASP A 299 -4.69 4.83 -0.64
N TYR A 300 -3.46 4.90 -0.13
CA TYR A 300 -3.18 4.93 1.32
C TYR A 300 -3.38 6.32 1.92
N ASP A 301 -2.99 7.38 1.22
CA ASP A 301 -3.11 8.75 1.72
C ASP A 301 -4.45 9.41 1.36
N GLY A 302 -5.25 8.79 0.48
CA GLY A 302 -6.58 9.26 0.10
C GLY A 302 -6.54 10.45 -0.87
N THR A 303 -5.39 10.74 -1.49
CA THR A 303 -5.23 11.89 -2.37
C THR A 303 -5.69 11.64 -3.80
N HIS A 304 -5.95 10.38 -4.18
CA HIS A 304 -6.24 9.97 -5.55
C HIS A 304 -5.27 10.56 -6.58
N SER A 305 -3.98 10.57 -6.22
CA SER A 305 -2.89 11.15 -7.00
C SER A 305 -1.92 10.08 -7.54
N ARG A 306 -0.86 10.52 -8.23
CA ARG A 306 0.17 9.66 -8.84
C ARG A 306 1.41 9.48 -7.95
N ASN A 307 1.31 9.79 -6.66
CA ASN A 307 2.44 9.63 -5.73
C ASN A 307 2.63 8.15 -5.36
N ALA A 308 3.74 7.82 -4.68
CA ALA A 308 4.11 6.43 -4.40
C ALA A 308 3.15 5.69 -3.44
N SER A 309 2.41 6.41 -2.61
CA SER A 309 1.45 5.87 -1.63
C SER A 309 -0.01 6.04 -2.08
N SER A 310 -0.23 6.42 -3.33
CA SER A 310 -1.55 6.70 -3.90
C SER A 310 -1.70 6.09 -5.29
N ILE A 311 -2.94 6.07 -5.81
CA ILE A 311 -3.27 5.71 -7.19
C ILE A 311 -4.20 6.76 -7.81
N ASN A 312 -4.12 6.95 -9.13
CA ASN A 312 -5.00 7.87 -9.88
C ASN A 312 -6.16 7.18 -10.61
N TYR A 313 -6.50 5.96 -10.19
CA TYR A 313 -7.47 5.07 -10.81
C TYR A 313 -8.08 4.16 -9.74
N ASP A 314 -9.14 3.43 -10.07
CA ASP A 314 -9.74 2.42 -9.19
C ASP A 314 -9.75 1.00 -9.80
N MET A 315 -10.43 0.07 -9.13
CA MET A 315 -10.56 -1.31 -9.60
C MET A 315 -11.27 -1.40 -10.97
N GLN A 316 -12.26 -0.54 -11.21
CA GLN A 316 -13.02 -0.53 -12.46
C GLN A 316 -12.17 0.03 -13.61
N ASP A 317 -11.47 1.14 -13.38
CA ASP A 317 -10.54 1.72 -14.35
C ASP A 317 -9.45 0.71 -14.76
N TYR A 318 -8.95 -0.06 -13.79
CA TYR A 318 -7.95 -1.11 -14.02
C TYR A 318 -8.51 -2.27 -14.84
N ALA A 319 -9.67 -2.81 -14.45
CA ALA A 319 -10.35 -3.87 -15.17
C ALA A 319 -10.67 -3.44 -16.62
N ASP A 320 -11.20 -2.24 -16.79
CA ASP A 320 -11.48 -1.65 -18.10
C ASP A 320 -10.21 -1.53 -18.94
N ALA A 321 -9.09 -1.08 -18.35
CA ALA A 321 -7.82 -0.99 -19.07
C ALA A 321 -7.33 -2.36 -19.56
N VAL A 322 -7.48 -3.40 -18.75
CA VAL A 322 -7.03 -4.75 -19.12
C VAL A 322 -7.92 -5.36 -20.21
N VAL A 323 -9.24 -5.38 -19.99
CA VAL A 323 -10.19 -6.05 -20.88
C VAL A 323 -10.27 -5.34 -22.23
N ASP A 324 -10.34 -4.01 -22.24
CA ASP A 324 -10.42 -3.19 -23.46
C ASP A 324 -9.20 -3.40 -24.36
N MET A 325 -7.98 -3.29 -23.80
CA MET A 325 -6.76 -3.44 -24.57
C MET A 325 -6.56 -4.87 -25.10
N LEU A 326 -6.94 -5.89 -24.32
CA LEU A 326 -6.90 -7.27 -24.79
C LEU A 326 -7.91 -7.50 -25.91
N LYS A 327 -9.15 -7.02 -25.74
CA LYS A 327 -10.19 -7.14 -26.74
C LYS A 327 -9.76 -6.51 -28.05
N GLU A 328 -9.38 -5.23 -28.02
CA GLU A 328 -8.99 -4.46 -29.21
C GLU A 328 -7.86 -5.17 -29.97
N PHE A 329 -6.88 -5.70 -29.24
CA PHE A 329 -5.78 -6.44 -29.85
C PHE A 329 -6.24 -7.78 -30.45
N CYS A 330 -7.00 -8.58 -29.69
CA CYS A 330 -7.42 -9.92 -30.12
C CYS A 330 -8.34 -9.84 -31.34
N ASP A 331 -9.32 -8.93 -31.33
CA ASP A 331 -10.21 -8.69 -32.47
C ASP A 331 -9.41 -8.30 -33.72
N ARG A 332 -8.46 -7.36 -33.58
CA ARG A 332 -7.65 -6.86 -34.71
C ARG A 332 -6.73 -7.93 -35.29
N GLN A 333 -6.25 -8.86 -34.45
CA GLN A 333 -5.39 -9.96 -34.88
C GLN A 333 -6.18 -11.21 -35.26
N GLU A 334 -7.51 -11.21 -35.11
CA GLU A 334 -8.39 -12.36 -35.33
C GLU A 334 -7.95 -13.60 -34.52
N ILE A 335 -7.52 -13.38 -33.27
CA ILE A 335 -7.11 -14.43 -32.33
C ILE A 335 -8.10 -14.52 -31.15
N PRO A 336 -8.23 -15.69 -30.49
CA PRO A 336 -9.17 -15.83 -29.38
C PRO A 336 -8.77 -14.96 -28.19
N HIS A 337 -9.79 -14.56 -27.43
CA HIS A 337 -9.61 -13.83 -26.18
C HIS A 337 -9.09 -14.78 -25.10
N PRO A 338 -7.93 -14.53 -24.47
CA PRO A 338 -7.44 -15.38 -23.39
C PRO A 338 -8.27 -15.23 -22.12
N HIS A 339 -8.29 -16.26 -21.28
CA HIS A 339 -8.76 -16.14 -19.89
C HIS A 339 -7.79 -15.26 -19.10
N ILE A 340 -8.32 -14.32 -18.32
CA ILE A 340 -7.53 -13.31 -17.63
C ILE A 340 -7.29 -13.75 -16.18
N PHE A 341 -6.02 -13.77 -15.76
CA PHE A 341 -5.61 -13.82 -14.36
C PHE A 341 -5.03 -12.48 -13.92
N SER A 342 -5.22 -12.14 -12.63
CA SER A 342 -4.46 -11.07 -11.99
C SER A 342 -4.10 -11.46 -10.56
N GLU A 343 -2.89 -11.11 -10.12
CA GLU A 343 -2.36 -11.40 -8.79
C GLU A 343 -2.47 -10.19 -7.83
N SER A 344 -3.67 -9.61 -7.72
CA SER A 344 -3.90 -8.31 -7.03
C SER A 344 -3.93 -8.40 -5.50
N GLY A 345 -2.98 -9.09 -4.87
CA GLY A 345 -3.03 -9.43 -3.44
C GLY A 345 -3.07 -8.22 -2.49
N ARG A 346 -2.30 -7.15 -2.77
CA ARG A 346 -2.34 -5.90 -1.98
C ARG A 346 -3.74 -5.28 -2.00
N ALA A 347 -4.35 -5.22 -3.18
CA ALA A 347 -5.69 -4.66 -3.35
C ALA A 347 -6.76 -5.48 -2.62
N MET A 348 -6.59 -6.80 -2.50
CA MET A 348 -7.50 -7.68 -1.74
C MET A 348 -7.37 -7.54 -0.23
N THR A 349 -6.19 -7.17 0.29
CA THR A 349 -5.87 -7.30 1.73
C THR A 349 -5.63 -5.99 2.46
N ALA A 350 -5.36 -4.86 1.80
CA ALA A 350 -4.91 -3.65 2.50
C ALA A 350 -5.87 -3.14 3.60
N HIS A 351 -7.18 -3.18 3.37
CA HIS A 351 -8.18 -2.60 4.28
C HIS A 351 -8.65 -3.52 5.40
N HIS A 352 -8.32 -4.81 5.37
CA HIS A 352 -8.97 -5.79 6.26
C HIS A 352 -8.43 -5.78 7.70
N ALA A 353 -7.34 -5.07 7.99
CA ALA A 353 -6.68 -5.11 9.29
C ALA A 353 -6.40 -3.71 9.84
N VAL A 354 -6.59 -3.54 11.15
CA VAL A 354 -6.31 -2.30 11.87
C VAL A 354 -5.44 -2.62 13.09
N LEU A 355 -4.31 -1.93 13.19
CA LEU A 355 -3.48 -1.95 14.39
C LEU A 355 -3.98 -0.90 15.36
N LEU A 356 -4.41 -1.34 16.54
CA LEU A 356 -4.88 -0.49 17.62
C LEU A 356 -3.78 -0.35 18.66
N VAL A 357 -3.46 0.89 19.00
CA VAL A 357 -2.41 1.22 19.97
C VAL A 357 -2.96 2.22 20.97
N GLN A 358 -2.38 2.23 22.17
CA GLN A 358 -2.67 3.24 23.18
C GLN A 358 -1.53 4.26 23.25
N VAL A 359 -1.88 5.53 23.42
CA VAL A 359 -0.94 6.55 23.86
C VAL A 359 -0.70 6.32 25.35
N THR A 360 0.53 6.00 25.73
CA THR A 360 0.94 5.76 27.12
C THR A 360 1.42 7.02 27.80
N ASP A 361 2.00 7.94 27.03
CA ASP A 361 2.53 9.19 27.54
C ASP A 361 2.50 10.28 26.45
N VAL A 362 2.53 11.53 26.90
CA VAL A 362 2.53 12.71 26.04
C VAL A 362 3.63 13.64 26.51
N GLU A 363 4.69 13.78 25.72
CA GLU A 363 5.68 14.82 25.98
C GLU A 363 5.22 16.13 25.35
N ARG A 364 5.15 17.17 26.19
CA ARG A 364 4.84 18.54 25.78
C ARG A 364 6.03 19.43 26.05
N HIS A 365 6.22 20.41 25.18
CA HIS A 365 7.11 21.52 25.49
C HIS A 365 6.59 22.30 26.71
N ASN A 366 7.48 22.68 27.62
CA ASN A 366 7.13 23.60 28.69
C ASN A 366 7.07 25.02 28.11
N ASP A 367 5.87 25.42 27.73
CA ASP A 367 5.55 26.72 27.13
C ASP A 367 4.85 27.67 28.11
N LYS A 368 4.90 27.35 29.41
CA LYS A 368 4.41 28.25 30.46
C LYS A 368 5.36 29.43 30.58
N VAL A 369 4.78 30.62 30.73
CA VAL A 369 5.55 31.83 31.07
C VAL A 369 6.27 31.58 32.41
N PRO A 370 7.60 31.66 32.45
CA PRO A 370 8.35 31.41 33.68
C PRO A 370 8.17 32.56 34.69
N GLU A 371 8.31 32.25 35.97
CA GLU A 371 8.47 33.28 37.00
C GLU A 371 9.88 33.87 36.90
N ILE A 372 9.96 35.19 36.74
CA ILE A 372 11.23 35.90 36.58
C ILE A 372 11.49 36.71 37.84
N ASP A 373 12.60 36.40 38.51
CA ASP A 373 13.06 37.18 39.65
C ASP A 373 13.76 38.45 39.16
N ALA A 374 13.05 39.58 39.25
CA ALA A 374 13.56 40.90 38.87
C ALA A 374 14.74 41.39 39.73
N SER A 375 15.03 40.73 40.86
CA SER A 375 16.19 41.07 41.70
C SER A 375 17.50 40.45 41.21
N VAL A 376 17.45 39.50 40.27
CA VAL A 376 18.62 38.83 39.71
C VAL A 376 18.94 39.41 38.34
N GLU A 377 20.13 40.01 38.21
CA GLU A 377 20.63 40.51 36.93
C GLU A 377 20.90 39.34 35.97
N GLN A 378 20.18 39.33 34.84
CA GLN A 378 20.33 38.30 33.81
C GLN A 378 21.33 38.75 32.73
N PRO A 379 22.03 37.82 32.05
CA PRO A 379 22.85 38.14 30.89
C PRO A 379 22.03 38.81 29.77
N GLU A 380 22.65 39.70 28.99
CA GLU A 380 21.99 40.50 27.94
C GLU A 380 21.11 39.67 27.00
N VAL A 381 21.67 38.57 26.49
CA VAL A 381 20.98 37.59 25.63
C VAL A 381 19.68 37.05 26.26
N LEU A 382 19.64 36.85 27.58
CA LEU A 382 18.46 36.40 28.30
C LEU A 382 17.49 37.55 28.59
N GLN A 383 18.01 38.76 28.88
CA GLN A 383 17.17 39.95 29.04
C GLN A 383 16.33 40.20 27.77
N VAL A 384 16.93 40.08 26.58
CA VAL A 384 16.19 40.24 25.32
C VAL A 384 15.07 39.20 25.19
N LEU A 385 15.33 37.93 25.51
CA LEU A 385 14.27 36.91 25.50
C LEU A 385 13.16 37.20 26.52
N ILE A 386 13.49 37.78 27.68
CA ILE A 386 12.51 38.20 28.67
C ILE A 386 11.66 39.36 28.14
N GLU A 387 12.27 40.36 27.52
CA GLU A 387 11.55 41.49 26.90
C GLU A 387 10.60 41.01 25.80
N LEU A 388 11.02 40.03 24.99
CA LEU A 388 10.18 39.45 23.95
C LEU A 388 8.96 38.69 24.50
N LEU A 389 8.87 38.37 25.81
CA LEU A 389 7.66 37.82 26.44
C LEU A 389 6.52 38.83 26.56
N GLU A 390 6.82 40.13 26.50
CA GLU A 390 5.81 41.19 26.50
C GLU A 390 5.19 41.33 25.10
N ASP A 391 3.87 41.53 25.04
CA ASP A 391 3.15 41.65 23.76
C ASP A 391 3.33 43.07 23.20
N SER A 392 4.46 43.30 22.53
CA SER A 392 4.89 44.64 22.15
C SER A 392 4.42 45.08 20.75
N ASP A 393 4.23 44.14 19.80
CA ASP A 393 3.85 44.47 18.41
C ASP A 393 3.10 43.32 17.68
N PRO A 394 1.76 43.39 17.61
CA PRO A 394 0.94 42.39 16.91
C PRO A 394 1.12 42.35 15.39
N GLU A 395 1.77 43.34 14.77
CA GLU A 395 2.00 43.37 13.32
C GLU A 395 3.32 42.69 12.93
N MET A 396 4.25 42.53 13.89
CA MET A 396 5.61 41.98 13.68
C MET A 396 5.79 40.56 14.24
N VAL A 397 4.74 39.74 14.23
CA VAL A 397 4.72 38.37 14.81
C VAL A 397 5.82 37.49 14.22
N ALA A 398 5.97 37.48 12.89
CA ALA A 398 6.99 36.65 12.22
C ALA A 398 8.42 37.12 12.53
N GLU A 399 8.66 38.44 12.57
CA GLU A 399 9.97 39.00 12.90
C GLU A 399 10.35 38.71 14.36
N THR A 400 9.36 38.82 15.26
CA THR A 400 9.53 38.47 16.68
C THR A 400 9.95 37.01 16.85
N TYR A 401 9.38 36.10 16.05
CA TYR A 401 9.79 34.70 16.04
C TYR A 401 11.25 34.51 15.61
N TRP A 402 11.67 35.16 14.53
CA TRP A 402 13.05 35.06 14.03
C TRP A 402 14.04 35.65 15.02
N ARG A 403 13.71 36.79 15.64
CA ARG A 403 14.51 37.39 16.72
C ARG A 403 14.64 36.44 17.91
N ALA A 404 13.54 35.88 18.40
CA ALA A 404 13.58 34.92 19.49
C ALA A 404 14.42 33.68 19.14
N THR A 405 14.33 33.20 17.90
CA THR A 405 15.12 32.06 17.40
C THR A 405 16.61 32.38 17.34
N HIS A 406 17.00 33.58 16.92
CA HIS A 406 18.39 34.03 16.96
C HIS A 406 18.96 34.04 18.38
N TYR A 407 18.22 34.60 19.34
CA TYR A 407 18.71 34.71 20.72
C TYR A 407 18.76 33.34 21.43
N ILE A 408 17.86 32.40 21.16
CA ILE A 408 17.97 31.06 21.76
C ILE A 408 19.16 30.27 21.20
N GLU A 409 19.54 30.49 19.93
CA GLU A 409 20.78 29.95 19.37
C GLU A 409 22.02 30.57 20.04
N GLU A 410 21.98 31.88 20.31
CA GLU A 410 23.04 32.56 21.05
C GLU A 410 23.16 32.03 22.49
N VAL A 411 22.05 31.81 23.19
CA VAL A 411 22.03 31.14 24.51
C VAL A 411 22.73 29.79 24.42
N ALA A 412 22.39 28.97 23.42
CA ALA A 412 22.99 27.65 23.26
C ALA A 412 24.51 27.73 23.02
N ALA A 413 24.96 28.70 22.22
CA ALA A 413 26.38 28.95 21.98
C ALA A 413 27.10 29.42 23.25
N GLN A 414 26.52 30.36 24.00
CA GLN A 414 27.10 30.88 25.23
C GLN A 414 27.13 29.83 26.35
N TYR A 415 26.10 29.00 26.48
CA TYR A 415 26.09 27.86 27.39
C TYR A 415 27.20 26.85 27.04
N SER A 416 27.33 26.49 25.76
CA SER A 416 28.38 25.58 25.29
C SER A 416 29.79 26.14 25.54
N ALA A 417 29.94 27.46 25.51
CA ALA A 417 31.17 28.16 25.86
C ALA A 417 31.40 28.34 27.38
N GLY A 418 30.50 27.82 28.23
CA GLY A 418 30.60 27.92 29.69
C GLY A 418 30.26 29.30 30.27
N LYS A 419 29.62 30.18 29.49
CA LYS A 419 29.26 31.56 29.90
C LYS A 419 27.92 31.65 30.61
N LEU A 420 27.06 30.65 30.45
CA LEU A 420 25.74 30.58 31.08
C LEU A 420 25.65 29.37 32.00
N SER A 421 24.96 29.55 33.12
CA SER A 421 24.59 28.44 34.00
C SER A 421 23.45 27.62 33.39
N LEU A 422 23.26 26.39 33.91
CA LEU A 422 22.11 25.56 33.55
C LEU A 422 20.77 26.25 33.86
N ALA A 423 20.70 26.98 34.98
CA ALA A 423 19.49 27.71 35.37
C ALA A 423 19.14 28.82 34.36
N GLN A 424 20.14 29.58 33.89
CA GLN A 424 19.95 30.62 32.88
C GLN A 424 19.57 30.02 31.52
N LYS A 425 20.20 28.90 31.12
CA LYS A 425 19.79 28.17 29.91
C LYS A 425 18.35 27.67 30.01
N ALA A 426 17.97 27.08 31.14
CA ALA A 426 16.62 26.58 31.35
C ALA A 426 15.59 27.72 31.32
N LEU A 427 15.88 28.86 31.95
CA LEU A 427 15.01 30.04 31.91
C LEU A 427 14.86 30.57 30.47
N ALA A 428 15.96 30.68 29.72
CA ALA A 428 15.92 31.07 28.31
C ALA A 428 15.06 30.15 27.45
N GLU A 429 15.20 28.83 27.61
CA GLU A 429 14.38 27.83 26.89
C GLU A 429 12.90 27.97 27.24
N GLN A 430 12.57 28.19 28.51
CA GLN A 430 11.18 28.45 28.95
C GLN A 430 10.62 29.74 28.36
N CYS A 431 11.38 30.85 28.40
CA CYS A 431 11.00 32.10 27.75
C CYS A 431 10.75 31.88 26.25
N TYR A 432 11.66 31.20 25.56
CA TYR A 432 11.55 30.94 24.12
C TYR A 432 10.29 30.15 23.75
N PHE A 433 9.99 29.06 24.46
CA PHE A 433 8.79 28.28 24.17
C PHE A 433 7.50 29.01 24.55
N ALA A 434 7.50 29.81 25.61
CA ALA A 434 6.38 30.68 25.96
C ALA A 434 6.13 31.75 24.88
N ILE A 435 7.19 32.36 24.33
CA ILE A 435 7.09 33.25 23.17
C ILE A 435 6.51 32.49 21.97
N CYS A 436 7.07 31.33 21.63
CA CYS A 436 6.61 30.52 20.50
C CYS A 436 5.10 30.21 20.59
N ARG A 437 4.60 29.79 21.77
CA ARG A 437 3.18 29.53 21.97
C ARG A 437 2.32 30.78 21.83
N ARG A 438 2.75 31.91 22.39
CA ARG A 438 2.05 33.19 22.25
C ARG A 438 1.97 33.60 20.78
N LEU A 439 3.10 33.57 20.06
CA LEU A 439 3.17 33.92 18.64
C LEU A 439 2.31 32.97 17.79
N HIS A 440 2.33 31.67 18.07
CA HIS A 440 1.49 30.68 17.39
C HIS A 440 0.00 31.07 17.42
N ASN A 441 -0.49 31.53 18.58
CA ASN A 441 -1.88 32.00 18.74
C ASN A 441 -2.18 33.32 18.00
N GLN A 442 -1.17 34.11 17.65
CA GLN A 442 -1.31 35.38 16.92
C GLN A 442 -1.18 35.22 15.40
N LEU A 443 -0.51 34.16 14.93
CA LEU A 443 -0.31 33.88 13.51
C LEU A 443 -1.63 33.59 12.80
N LYS A 444 -1.69 33.98 11.52
CA LYS A 444 -2.89 33.87 10.68
C LYS A 444 -2.55 33.12 9.40
N ALA A 445 -3.13 31.94 9.20
CA ALA A 445 -2.86 31.08 8.04
C ALA A 445 -3.10 31.79 6.68
N ARG A 446 -4.05 32.74 6.64
CA ARG A 446 -4.36 33.51 5.43
C ARG A 446 -3.26 34.50 5.04
N GLN A 447 -2.48 34.98 6.00
CA GLN A 447 -1.42 35.95 5.76
C GLN A 447 -0.17 35.25 5.26
N ARG A 448 0.28 35.59 4.06
CA ARG A 448 1.41 34.91 3.39
C ARG A 448 2.71 34.98 4.20
N SER A 449 3.00 36.14 4.82
CA SER A 449 4.19 36.32 5.65
C SER A 449 4.20 35.46 6.91
N HIS A 450 3.04 34.95 7.35
CA HIS A 450 2.90 34.14 8.56
C HIS A 450 3.03 32.64 8.30
N ARG A 451 2.84 32.18 7.06
CA ARG A 451 2.73 30.73 6.77
C ARG A 451 3.99 29.94 7.13
N ALA A 452 5.16 30.43 6.73
CA ALA A 452 6.42 29.75 7.00
C ALA A 452 6.65 29.57 8.52
N VAL A 453 6.41 30.63 9.28
CA VAL A 453 6.53 30.58 10.75
C VAL A 453 5.46 29.71 11.38
N LEU A 454 4.24 29.74 10.85
CA LEU A 454 3.14 28.90 11.35
C LEU A 454 3.44 27.41 11.14
N ASP A 455 3.97 27.02 9.98
CA ASP A 455 4.35 25.64 9.68
C ASP A 455 5.49 25.20 10.62
N GLU A 456 6.53 26.03 10.80
CA GLU A 456 7.64 25.71 11.72
C GLU A 456 7.18 25.60 13.18
N LEU A 457 6.28 26.49 13.63
CA LEU A 457 5.74 26.44 14.98
C LEU A 457 4.76 25.26 15.18
N ASN A 458 4.01 24.85 14.16
CA ASN A 458 3.18 23.65 14.25
C ASN A 458 4.03 22.41 14.51
N ASP A 459 5.16 22.27 13.81
CA ASP A 459 6.08 21.14 14.00
C ASP A 459 6.82 21.25 15.36
N LYS A 460 7.29 22.46 15.71
CA LYS A 460 8.07 22.70 16.93
C LYS A 460 7.25 22.58 18.21
N LEU A 461 5.97 22.94 18.18
CA LEU A 461 5.07 22.90 19.33
C LEU A 461 4.18 21.64 19.35
N ALA A 462 4.41 20.69 18.43
CA ALA A 462 3.65 19.45 18.39
C ALA A 462 3.89 18.61 19.66
N ASP A 463 2.79 18.12 20.24
CA ASP A 463 2.84 17.11 21.29
C ASP A 463 3.46 15.81 20.73
N LYS A 464 4.39 15.20 21.45
CA LYS A 464 4.93 13.88 21.08
C LYS A 464 4.16 12.80 21.81
N TYR A 465 3.45 11.98 21.05
CA TYR A 465 2.73 10.84 21.61
C TYR A 465 3.62 9.60 21.64
N ILE A 466 3.81 9.07 22.85
CA ILE A 466 4.50 7.81 23.06
C ILE A 466 3.44 6.71 23.05
N CYS A 467 3.54 5.80 22.07
CA CYS A 467 2.57 4.74 21.86
C CYS A 467 3.15 3.37 22.22
N ASN A 468 2.34 2.50 22.83
CA ASN A 468 2.75 1.13 23.20
C ASN A 468 2.73 0.18 21.98
N PHE A 469 3.66 0.35 21.04
CA PHE A 469 3.87 -0.59 19.95
C PHE A 469 5.28 -0.45 19.34
N SER A 470 5.65 -1.39 18.48
CA SER A 470 6.90 -1.33 17.71
C SER A 470 6.60 -1.14 16.22
N VAL A 471 7.13 -0.06 15.64
CA VAL A 471 7.09 0.19 14.18
C VAL A 471 7.76 -0.96 13.43
N PHE A 472 8.88 -1.50 13.92
CA PHE A 472 9.61 -2.59 13.27
C PHE A 472 8.85 -3.92 13.25
N GLN A 473 7.99 -4.16 14.24
CA GLN A 473 7.18 -5.37 14.33
C GLN A 473 5.90 -5.27 13.50
N SER A 474 5.24 -4.11 13.52
CA SER A 474 3.87 -3.97 13.00
C SER A 474 3.75 -3.13 11.73
N LEU A 475 4.72 -2.24 11.45
CA LEU A 475 4.73 -1.33 10.31
C LEU A 475 6.13 -1.27 9.64
N PRO A 476 6.73 -2.41 9.24
CA PRO A 476 8.09 -2.43 8.71
C PRO A 476 8.26 -1.61 7.41
N ASP A 477 7.22 -1.53 6.57
CA ASP A 477 7.25 -0.77 5.31
C ASP A 477 7.37 0.75 5.57
N THR A 478 6.79 1.26 6.65
CA THR A 478 6.95 2.68 7.03
C THR A 478 8.42 2.99 7.28
N TRP A 479 9.14 2.10 7.97
CA TRP A 479 10.57 2.26 8.20
C TRP A 479 11.42 2.03 6.94
N ALA A 480 11.17 0.94 6.20
CA ALA A 480 12.06 0.49 5.14
C ALA A 480 11.98 1.35 3.87
N ILE A 481 10.78 1.82 3.52
CA ILE A 481 10.51 2.45 2.21
C ILE A 481 9.75 3.78 2.31
N GLY A 482 9.45 4.24 3.53
CA GLY A 482 8.67 5.44 3.78
C GLY A 482 7.20 5.29 3.37
N GLN A 483 6.64 4.08 3.55
CA GLN A 483 5.22 3.85 3.32
C GLN A 483 4.38 4.64 4.34
N ILE A 484 3.31 5.26 3.82
CA ILE A 484 2.31 5.97 4.62
C ILE A 484 1.20 5.00 5.01
#